data_AF-A0A1M7ANU0-F1
#
_entry.id   AF-A0A1M7ANU0-F1
#
_cell.length_a   1.000
_cell.length_b   1.000
_cell.length_c   1.000
_cell.angle_alpha   90.00
_cell.angle_beta   90.00
_cell.angle_gamma   90.00
#
_symmetry.space_group_name_H-M   'P 1'
#
loop_
_entity.id
_entity.type
_entity.pdbx_description
1 polymer ?
#
loop_
_entity_poly.entity_id
_entity_poly.type
_entity_poly.pdbx_seq_one_letter_code
_entity_poly.pdbx_strand_id
1 'polypeptide(L)'
;MMNPDYATALNEAMDLVRHHVGDAVFKELIRVPKARKVRSMSGLFQLVVGILAEAKAVRENVPNIEVLAKALYGFDPKKVAACQEKPGRLERRLSKMAPDWPKEGMESFVHGVVEGARTLVACNTASGFHRFAEEFYIHKDCLIASSLPLVLEKEIPGIGFGGACRFLNQAGHPVFFLVEPKVRAVLFDTGLTESRGLYDSFFAVLEMAGLGSIHPHPVHSILSALVANNLQTLYLEKLATDT
;
A
#
# COMPACT_ATOMS: atom_id res chain seq x y z
N MET A 1 -4.26 -26.17 -19.58
CA MET A 1 -4.13 -24.81 -20.12
C MET A 1 -2.75 -24.32 -19.76
N MET A 2 -1.96 -23.83 -20.71
CA MET A 2 -0.77 -23.06 -20.37
C MET A 2 -1.24 -21.70 -19.85
N ASN A 3 -0.69 -21.25 -18.73
CA ASN A 3 -0.95 -19.90 -18.25
C ASN A 3 -0.22 -18.93 -19.20
N PRO A 4 -0.85 -17.81 -19.59
CA PRO A 4 -0.16 -16.80 -20.38
C PRO A 4 1.04 -16.28 -19.58
N ASP A 5 2.13 -15.98 -20.27
CA ASP A 5 3.22 -15.26 -19.63
C ASP A 5 2.81 -13.82 -19.32
N TYR A 6 3.47 -13.19 -18.35
CA TYR A 6 3.14 -11.84 -17.89
C TYR A 6 3.31 -10.76 -18.98
N ALA A 7 4.19 -10.95 -19.97
CA ALA A 7 4.42 -9.98 -21.05
C ALA A 7 3.27 -10.02 -22.06
N THR A 8 2.86 -11.23 -22.47
CA THR A 8 1.70 -11.46 -23.34
C THR A 8 0.43 -10.88 -22.70
N ALA A 9 0.19 -11.19 -21.42
CA ALA A 9 -0.89 -10.62 -20.64
C ALA A 9 -0.91 -9.07 -20.65
N LEU A 10 0.25 -8.46 -20.42
CA LEU A 10 0.35 -7.01 -20.41
C LEU A 10 0.05 -6.38 -21.77
N ASN A 11 0.63 -6.93 -22.85
CA ASN A 11 0.44 -6.42 -24.20
C ASN A 11 -1.03 -6.48 -24.61
N GLU A 12 -1.70 -7.60 -24.37
CA GLU A 12 -3.13 -7.75 -24.67
C GLU A 12 -4.00 -6.78 -23.86
N ALA A 13 -3.69 -6.58 -22.57
CA ALA A 13 -4.40 -5.60 -21.76
C ALA A 13 -4.17 -4.16 -22.28
N MET A 14 -2.94 -3.81 -22.67
CA MET A 14 -2.60 -2.51 -23.22
C MET A 14 -3.34 -2.25 -24.54
N ASP A 15 -3.34 -3.21 -25.46
CA ASP A 15 -3.96 -3.07 -26.77
C ASP A 15 -5.48 -2.94 -26.67
N LEU A 16 -6.12 -3.78 -25.84
CA LEU A 16 -7.56 -3.70 -25.59
C LEU A 16 -7.97 -2.35 -24.99
N VAL A 17 -7.29 -1.92 -23.93
CA VAL A 17 -7.61 -0.64 -23.28
C VAL A 17 -7.36 0.51 -24.24
N ARG A 18 -6.21 0.53 -24.92
CA ARG A 18 -5.85 1.59 -25.88
C ARG A 18 -6.87 1.71 -27.01
N HIS A 19 -7.31 0.59 -27.57
CA HIS A 19 -8.32 0.57 -28.62
C HIS A 19 -9.66 1.11 -28.12
N HIS A 20 -10.06 0.76 -26.89
CA HIS A 20 -11.34 1.19 -26.32
C HIS A 20 -11.36 2.68 -25.91
N VAL A 21 -10.33 3.17 -25.21
CA VAL A 21 -10.33 4.54 -24.67
C VAL A 21 -9.69 5.57 -25.61
N GLY A 22 -9.00 5.12 -26.65
CA GLY A 22 -8.25 5.96 -27.59
C GLY A 22 -6.91 6.46 -27.06
N ASP A 23 -6.04 6.85 -27.99
CA ASP A 23 -4.63 7.20 -27.71
C ASP A 23 -4.44 8.34 -26.70
N ALA A 24 -5.30 9.35 -26.73
CA ALA A 24 -5.19 10.50 -25.83
C ALA A 24 -5.42 10.10 -24.37
N VAL A 25 -6.46 9.33 -24.10
CA VAL A 25 -6.78 8.84 -22.75
C VAL A 25 -5.77 7.80 -22.31
N PHE A 26 -5.37 6.90 -23.20
CA PHE A 26 -4.34 5.89 -22.91
C PHE A 26 -3.01 6.53 -22.48
N LYS A 27 -2.58 7.60 -23.15
CA LYS A 27 -1.38 8.36 -22.78
C LYS A 27 -1.45 8.95 -21.38
N GLU A 28 -2.64 9.31 -20.90
CA GLU A 28 -2.83 9.79 -19.52
C GLU A 28 -2.79 8.63 -18.51
N LEU A 29 -3.37 7.47 -18.85
CA LEU A 29 -3.37 6.27 -17.98
C LEU A 29 -1.95 5.75 -17.68
N ILE A 30 -1.04 5.84 -18.65
CA ILE A 30 0.35 5.38 -18.48
C ILE A 30 1.27 6.41 -17.82
N ARG A 31 0.75 7.58 -17.38
CA ARG A 31 1.56 8.53 -16.62
C ARG A 31 1.78 8.05 -15.21
N VAL A 32 3.02 8.13 -14.75
CA VAL A 32 3.37 7.92 -13.34
C VAL A 32 3.03 9.19 -12.57
N PRO A 33 2.22 9.12 -11.49
CA PRO A 33 1.90 10.28 -10.68
C PRO A 33 3.16 10.90 -10.08
N LYS A 34 3.24 12.24 -10.12
CA LYS A 34 4.27 12.98 -9.38
C LYS A 34 3.90 12.97 -7.89
N ALA A 35 4.47 12.02 -7.15
CA ALA A 35 4.26 11.94 -5.71
C ALA A 35 5.18 12.90 -4.97
N ARG A 36 4.61 13.76 -4.11
CA ARG A 36 5.39 14.64 -3.23
C ARG A 36 5.78 13.87 -1.97
N LYS A 37 7.08 13.64 -1.79
CA LYS A 37 7.61 13.02 -0.57
C LYS A 37 7.27 13.81 0.69
N VAL A 38 6.85 13.09 1.73
CA VAL A 38 6.57 13.65 3.07
C VAL A 38 7.87 14.01 3.77
N ARG A 39 8.06 15.30 4.08
CA ARG A 39 9.39 15.81 4.47
C ARG A 39 9.70 15.77 5.97
N SER A 40 8.76 15.34 6.81
CA SER A 40 8.92 15.33 8.27
C SER A 40 8.58 13.97 8.88
N MET A 41 9.28 13.64 9.96
CA MET A 41 9.01 12.42 10.75
C MET A 41 7.58 12.42 11.30
N SER A 42 7.10 13.59 11.74
CA SER A 42 5.71 13.72 12.19
C SER A 42 4.70 13.49 11.08
N GLY A 43 4.98 13.95 9.85
CA GLY A 43 4.12 13.69 8.70
C GLY A 43 4.08 12.19 8.36
N LEU A 44 5.24 11.52 8.35
CA LEU A 44 5.29 10.07 8.12
C LEU A 44 4.53 9.31 9.21
N PHE A 45 4.70 9.72 10.46
CA PHE A 45 4.03 9.09 11.59
C PHE A 45 2.51 9.33 11.58
N GLN A 46 2.06 10.52 11.17
CA GLN A 46 0.63 10.79 10.94
C GLN A 46 0.01 9.82 9.93
N LEU A 47 0.73 9.46 8.86
CA LEU A 47 0.23 8.47 7.88
C LEU A 47 0.05 7.09 8.53
N VAL A 48 1.04 6.63 9.32
CA VAL A 48 0.94 5.35 10.03
C VAL A 48 -0.27 5.34 10.97
N VAL A 49 -0.41 6.39 11.80
CA VAL A 49 -1.53 6.52 12.73
C VAL A 49 -2.87 6.58 11.99
N GLY A 50 -2.92 7.33 10.88
CA GLY A 50 -4.10 7.42 10.00
C GLY A 50 -4.57 6.05 9.51
N ILE A 51 -3.64 5.25 9.01
CA ILE A 51 -3.93 3.91 8.50
C ILE A 51 -4.40 2.97 9.62
N LEU A 52 -3.73 2.98 10.77
CA LEU A 52 -4.14 2.18 11.93
C LEU A 52 -5.50 2.60 12.47
N ALA A 53 -5.81 3.90 12.43
CA ALA A 53 -7.07 4.45 12.90
C ALA A 53 -8.27 4.07 12.03
N GLU A 54 -8.04 3.52 10.84
CA GLU A 54 -9.12 2.99 10.01
C GLU A 54 -9.66 1.64 10.49
N ALA A 55 -9.00 0.95 11.42
CA ALA A 55 -9.58 -0.24 12.02
C ALA A 55 -10.93 0.10 12.65
N LYS A 56 -11.97 -0.74 12.44
CA LYS A 56 -13.34 -0.47 12.89
C LYS A 56 -13.41 -0.09 14.38
N ALA A 57 -12.73 -0.86 15.23
CA ALA A 57 -12.66 -0.63 16.67
C ALA A 57 -12.03 0.71 17.06
N VAL A 58 -11.21 1.31 16.19
CA VAL A 58 -10.62 2.64 16.39
C VAL A 58 -11.56 3.72 15.86
N ARG A 59 -12.06 3.59 14.63
CA ARG A 59 -12.96 4.59 14.00
C ARG A 59 -14.21 4.90 14.82
N GLU A 60 -14.75 3.90 15.51
CA GLU A 60 -15.93 4.08 16.36
C GLU A 60 -15.65 4.93 17.60
N ASN A 61 -14.37 5.05 18.01
CA ASN A 61 -13.94 5.75 19.22
C ASN A 61 -13.07 6.99 18.93
N VAL A 62 -12.56 7.11 17.70
CA VAL A 62 -11.67 8.17 17.25
C VAL A 62 -12.24 8.75 15.95
N PRO A 63 -13.03 9.85 16.01
CA PRO A 63 -13.75 10.37 14.85
C PRO A 63 -12.82 10.99 13.79
N ASN A 64 -11.68 11.54 14.22
CA ASN A 64 -10.58 11.97 13.35
C ASN A 64 -9.25 11.74 14.07
N ILE A 65 -8.14 11.66 13.35
CA ILE A 65 -6.84 11.40 13.99
C ILE A 65 -6.28 12.62 14.70
N GLU A 66 -6.70 13.83 14.33
CA GLU A 66 -6.24 15.09 14.89
C GLU A 66 -6.53 15.21 16.38
N VAL A 67 -7.62 14.60 16.89
CA VAL A 67 -7.88 14.52 18.34
C VAL A 67 -6.76 13.79 19.09
N LEU A 68 -6.07 12.86 18.43
CA LEU A 68 -4.95 12.12 19.00
C LEU A 68 -3.69 12.97 19.12
N ALA A 69 -3.61 14.13 18.45
CA ALA A 69 -2.39 14.94 18.41
C ALA A 69 -1.84 15.22 19.81
N LYS A 70 -2.69 15.61 20.77
CA LYS A 70 -2.25 15.87 22.15
C LYS A 70 -1.70 14.61 22.82
N ALA A 71 -2.39 13.48 22.67
CA ALA A 71 -1.99 12.19 23.25
C ALA A 71 -0.68 11.66 22.62
N LEU A 72 -0.47 11.94 21.33
CA LEU A 72 0.67 11.52 20.52
C LEU A 72 1.75 12.62 20.40
N TYR A 73 1.75 13.62 21.27
CA TYR A 73 2.76 14.69 21.34
C TYR A 73 2.95 15.47 20.02
N GLY A 74 1.86 15.79 19.32
CA GLY A 74 1.89 16.41 18.00
C GLY A 74 2.37 15.45 16.91
N PHE A 75 2.15 14.15 17.10
CA PHE A 75 2.69 13.09 16.25
C PHE A 75 4.21 13.11 16.19
N ASP A 76 4.87 13.22 17.34
CA ASP A 76 6.32 13.10 17.45
C ASP A 76 6.70 11.63 17.68
N PRO A 77 7.22 10.91 16.67
CA PRO A 77 7.51 9.48 16.82
C PRO A 77 8.62 9.22 17.85
N LYS A 78 9.54 10.15 18.09
CA LYS A 78 10.58 9.97 19.13
C LYS A 78 9.95 9.95 20.53
N LYS A 79 9.03 10.88 20.80
CA LYS A 79 8.32 10.95 22.09
C LYS A 79 7.35 9.78 22.29
N VAL A 80 6.70 9.32 21.22
CA VAL A 80 5.80 8.17 21.28
C VAL A 80 6.57 6.87 21.50
N ALA A 81 7.66 6.64 20.76
CA ALA A 81 8.51 5.47 20.97
C ALA A 81 9.05 5.39 22.41
N ALA A 82 9.43 6.52 23.01
CA ALA A 82 9.87 6.59 24.40
C ALA A 82 8.78 6.24 25.45
N CYS A 83 7.50 6.14 25.07
CA CYS A 83 6.45 5.75 26.01
C CYS A 83 6.53 4.28 26.43
N GLN A 84 7.22 3.43 25.67
CA GLN A 84 7.44 2.02 26.03
C GLN A 84 8.20 1.85 27.36
N GLU A 85 9.06 2.80 27.71
CA GLU A 85 9.76 2.83 29.00
C GLU A 85 8.79 2.90 30.20
N LYS A 86 7.53 3.30 29.95
CA LYS A 86 6.46 3.36 30.95
C LYS A 86 5.18 2.72 30.37
N PRO A 87 5.09 1.37 30.38
CA PRO A 87 3.93 0.66 29.87
C PRO A 87 2.60 1.19 30.45
N GLY A 88 1.55 1.26 29.62
CA GLY A 88 0.26 1.81 30.03
C GLY A 88 0.18 3.34 30.05
N ARG A 89 1.26 4.07 29.75
CA ARG A 89 1.24 5.54 29.75
C ARG A 89 0.39 6.09 28.61
N LEU A 90 0.46 5.50 27.42
CA LEU A 90 -0.25 6.01 26.25
C LEU A 90 -1.73 5.67 26.33
N GLU A 91 -2.03 4.44 26.71
CA GLU A 91 -3.34 3.89 27.06
C GLU A 91 -4.03 4.81 28.07
N ARG A 92 -3.37 5.13 29.20
CA ARG A 92 -3.94 6.07 30.20
C ARG A 92 -4.26 7.46 29.64
N ARG A 93 -3.52 7.95 28.64
CA ARG A 93 -3.81 9.24 28.00
C ARG A 93 -5.00 9.11 27.05
N LEU A 94 -5.08 8.02 26.30
CA LEU A 94 -6.19 7.73 25.39
C LEU A 94 -7.48 7.44 26.15
N SER A 95 -7.47 6.66 27.24
CA SER A 95 -8.65 6.42 28.08
C SER A 95 -9.20 7.70 28.72
N LYS A 96 -8.36 8.70 29.01
CA LYS A 96 -8.83 10.01 29.48
C LYS A 96 -9.52 10.83 28.37
N MET A 97 -9.15 10.58 27.12
CA MET A 97 -9.68 11.28 25.95
C MET A 97 -10.95 10.59 25.43
N ALA A 98 -10.98 9.26 25.45
CA ALA A 98 -12.11 8.42 25.04
C ALA A 98 -12.36 7.35 26.12
N PRO A 99 -13.11 7.69 27.18
CA PRO A 99 -13.37 6.79 28.31
C PRO A 99 -14.11 5.51 27.94
N ASP A 100 -14.95 5.59 26.90
CA ASP A 100 -15.80 4.48 26.46
C ASP A 100 -15.12 3.54 25.47
N TRP A 101 -13.87 3.82 25.07
CA TRP A 101 -13.14 2.98 24.12
C TRP A 101 -12.78 1.63 24.74
N PRO A 102 -13.28 0.49 24.20
CA PRO A 102 -12.92 -0.84 24.67
C PRO A 102 -11.40 -1.06 24.77
N LYS A 103 -10.97 -1.63 25.89
CA LYS A 103 -9.56 -1.80 26.24
C LYS A 103 -8.81 -2.62 25.20
N GLU A 104 -9.38 -3.71 24.71
CA GLU A 104 -8.76 -4.62 23.74
C GLU A 104 -8.46 -3.91 22.40
N GLY A 105 -9.40 -3.08 21.94
CA GLY A 105 -9.23 -2.27 20.74
C GLY A 105 -8.18 -1.17 20.92
N MET A 106 -8.16 -0.55 22.11
CA MET A 106 -7.17 0.48 22.45
C MET A 106 -5.75 -0.08 22.57
N GLU A 107 -5.57 -1.23 23.22
CA GLU A 107 -4.26 -1.86 23.39
C GLU A 107 -3.65 -2.26 22.04
N SER A 108 -4.46 -2.87 21.17
CA SER A 108 -4.02 -3.24 19.81
C SER A 108 -3.59 -2.02 19.00
N PHE A 109 -4.37 -0.93 19.07
CA PHE A 109 -4.03 0.33 18.41
C PHE A 109 -2.75 0.96 19.00
N VAL A 110 -2.64 1.03 20.32
CA VAL A 110 -1.46 1.59 21.01
C VAL A 110 -0.20 0.82 20.65
N HIS A 111 -0.28 -0.51 20.59
CA HIS A 111 0.84 -1.35 20.19
C HIS A 111 1.30 -1.02 18.77
N GLY A 112 0.39 -0.96 17.79
CA GLY A 112 0.71 -0.56 16.43
C GLY A 112 1.28 0.86 16.33
N VAL A 113 0.74 1.81 17.10
CA VAL A 113 1.21 3.21 17.13
C VAL A 113 2.63 3.31 17.70
N VAL A 114 2.94 2.57 18.76
CA VAL A 114 4.29 2.58 19.37
C VAL A 114 5.31 1.90 18.45
N GLU A 115 5.00 0.73 17.89
CA GLU A 115 5.92 0.03 16.99
C GLU A 115 6.09 0.76 15.65
N GLY A 116 5.02 1.39 15.15
CA GLY A 116 5.10 2.32 14.01
C GLY A 116 6.02 3.51 14.28
N ALA A 117 5.96 4.08 15.49
CA ALA A 117 6.88 5.13 15.90
C ALA A 117 8.33 4.63 15.95
N ARG A 118 8.57 3.43 16.50
CA ARG A 118 9.91 2.82 16.59
C ARG A 118 10.51 2.52 15.22
N THR A 119 9.72 1.94 14.32
CA THR A 119 10.11 1.67 12.92
C THR A 119 10.58 2.95 12.24
N LEU A 120 9.83 4.04 12.41
CA LEU A 120 10.20 5.34 11.87
C LEU A 120 11.46 5.93 12.56
N VAL A 121 11.57 5.83 13.88
CA VAL A 121 12.74 6.32 14.62
C VAL A 121 14.03 5.61 14.20
N ALA A 122 13.97 4.32 13.84
CA ALA A 122 15.12 3.57 13.31
C ALA A 122 15.69 4.19 12.02
N CYS A 123 14.86 4.88 11.23
CA CYS A 123 15.29 5.61 10.04
C CYS A 123 15.92 6.98 10.35
N ASN A 124 15.87 7.43 11.61
CA ASN A 124 16.37 8.70 12.17
C ASN A 124 15.71 9.99 11.62
N THR A 125 15.56 10.10 10.30
CA THR A 125 15.01 11.27 9.59
C THR A 125 14.08 10.83 8.46
N ALA A 126 13.22 11.75 7.98
CA ALA A 126 12.33 11.46 6.85
C ALA A 126 13.12 11.15 5.57
N SER A 127 14.24 11.84 5.36
CA SER A 127 15.16 11.53 4.26
C SER A 127 15.79 10.14 4.40
N GLY A 128 16.13 9.73 5.63
CA GLY A 128 16.61 8.38 5.92
C GLY A 128 15.56 7.32 5.60
N PHE A 129 14.30 7.55 5.96
CA PHE A 129 13.19 6.67 5.60
C PHE A 129 13.03 6.54 4.08
N HIS A 130 13.04 7.65 3.34
CA HIS A 130 12.91 7.60 1.89
C HIS A 130 14.05 6.86 1.21
N ARG A 131 15.29 7.05 1.68
CA ARG A 131 16.44 6.30 1.18
C ARG A 131 16.26 4.81 1.46
N PHE A 132 15.91 4.45 2.68
CA PHE A 132 15.62 3.06 3.05
C PHE A 132 14.57 2.42 2.13
N ALA A 133 13.44 3.09 1.89
CA ALA A 133 12.41 2.59 1.00
C ALA A 133 12.88 2.48 -0.47
N GLU A 134 13.69 3.41 -0.94
CA GLU A 134 14.27 3.41 -2.30
C GLU A 134 15.15 2.21 -2.60
N GLU A 135 15.93 1.73 -1.63
CA GLU A 135 16.78 0.54 -1.80
C GLU A 135 15.98 -0.70 -2.25
N PHE A 136 14.70 -0.78 -1.90
CA PHE A 136 13.87 -1.93 -2.24
C PHE A 136 13.42 -1.99 -3.71
N TYR A 137 13.45 -0.87 -4.43
CA TYR A 137 12.96 -0.83 -5.82
C TYR A 137 13.91 -0.16 -6.81
N ILE A 138 15.04 0.37 -6.33
CA ILE A 138 16.06 0.98 -7.20
C ILE A 138 16.70 -0.03 -8.17
N HIS A 139 16.80 -1.30 -7.75
CA HIS A 139 17.40 -2.38 -8.55
C HIS A 139 16.43 -3.02 -9.55
N LYS A 140 15.18 -2.52 -9.65
CA LYS A 140 14.12 -3.06 -10.52
C LYS A 140 13.81 -4.55 -10.30
N ASP A 141 14.13 -5.07 -9.14
CA ASP A 141 13.81 -6.44 -8.75
C ASP A 141 12.42 -6.46 -8.07
N CYS A 142 11.49 -7.18 -8.68
CA CYS A 142 10.10 -7.31 -8.24
C CYS A 142 9.98 -7.99 -6.88
N LEU A 143 10.83 -8.98 -6.57
CA LEU A 143 10.85 -9.70 -5.30
C LEU A 143 11.34 -8.79 -4.17
N ILE A 144 12.36 -7.99 -4.43
CA ILE A 144 12.85 -7.03 -3.44
C ILE A 144 11.77 -5.98 -3.19
N ALA A 145 11.15 -5.43 -4.24
CA ALA A 145 10.11 -4.42 -4.07
C ALA A 145 8.89 -4.97 -3.31
N SER A 146 8.42 -6.20 -3.60
CA SER A 146 7.27 -6.80 -2.90
C SER A 146 7.52 -7.12 -1.42
N SER A 147 8.78 -7.19 -0.99
CA SER A 147 9.15 -7.51 0.39
C SER A 147 8.95 -6.36 1.38
N LEU A 148 9.08 -5.10 0.97
CA LEU A 148 9.00 -3.97 1.90
C LEU A 148 7.64 -3.85 2.61
N PRO A 149 6.49 -3.99 1.94
CA PRO A 149 5.20 -4.00 2.64
C PRO A 149 5.06 -5.15 3.64
N LEU A 150 5.65 -6.33 3.36
CA LEU A 150 5.67 -7.46 4.31
C LEU A 150 6.54 -7.16 5.53
N VAL A 151 7.70 -6.52 5.33
CA VAL A 151 8.56 -6.07 6.44
C VAL A 151 7.78 -5.10 7.32
N LEU A 152 7.13 -4.09 6.73
CA LEU A 152 6.35 -3.12 7.50
C LEU A 152 5.14 -3.75 8.20
N GLU A 153 4.47 -4.73 7.59
CA GLU A 153 3.39 -5.48 8.22
C GLU A 153 3.86 -6.22 9.48
N LYS A 154 5.07 -6.79 9.44
CA LYS A 154 5.68 -7.48 10.57
C LYS A 154 6.13 -6.52 11.66
N GLU A 155 6.71 -5.38 11.29
CA GLU A 155 7.23 -4.37 12.24
C GLU A 155 6.13 -3.49 12.84
N ILE A 156 4.97 -3.35 12.19
CA ILE A 156 3.88 -2.47 12.64
C ILE A 156 2.58 -3.27 12.78
N PRO A 157 2.32 -3.87 13.96
CA PRO A 157 1.12 -4.65 14.21
C PRO A 157 -0.16 -3.88 13.87
N GLY A 158 -1.07 -4.54 13.15
CA GLY A 158 -2.35 -3.98 12.73
C GLY A 158 -2.33 -3.15 11.45
N ILE A 159 -1.16 -2.87 10.85
CA ILE A 159 -1.10 -2.13 9.58
C ILE A 159 -1.58 -3.00 8.40
N GLY A 160 -1.21 -4.29 8.40
CA GLY A 160 -1.43 -5.22 7.30
C GLY A 160 -0.69 -4.87 6.00
N PHE A 161 -0.54 -5.83 5.09
CA PHE A 161 0.12 -5.60 3.79
C PHE A 161 -0.51 -4.43 3.01
N GLY A 162 -1.84 -4.37 2.93
CA GLY A 162 -2.54 -3.31 2.20
C GLY A 162 -2.36 -1.92 2.82
N GLY A 163 -2.33 -1.83 4.15
CA GLY A 163 -2.03 -0.59 4.85
C GLY A 163 -0.58 -0.17 4.64
N ALA A 164 0.36 -1.11 4.63
CA ALA A 164 1.77 -0.84 4.34
C ALA A 164 1.98 -0.30 2.91
N CYS A 165 1.35 -0.89 1.89
CA CYS A 165 1.40 -0.35 0.52
C CYS A 165 0.86 1.08 0.47
N ARG A 166 -0.29 1.32 1.10
CA ARG A 166 -0.90 2.66 1.13
C ARG A 166 -0.04 3.69 1.86
N PHE A 167 0.57 3.30 2.98
CA PHE A 167 1.52 4.13 3.72
C PHE A 167 2.67 4.57 2.81
N LEU A 168 3.31 3.62 2.13
CA LEU A 168 4.43 3.89 1.22
C LEU A 168 4.00 4.79 0.06
N ASN A 169 2.84 4.53 -0.55
CA ASN A 169 2.26 5.36 -1.60
C ASN A 169 2.13 6.82 -1.16
N GLN A 170 1.43 7.03 -0.04
CA GLN A 170 1.15 8.35 0.52
C GLN A 170 2.40 9.06 1.03
N ALA A 171 3.41 8.29 1.46
CA ALA A 171 4.71 8.83 1.84
C ALA A 171 5.50 9.35 0.62
N GLY A 172 5.13 8.97 -0.60
CA GLY A 172 5.74 9.44 -1.83
C GLY A 172 6.40 8.36 -2.69
N HIS A 173 6.06 7.08 -2.47
CA HIS A 173 6.60 5.94 -3.21
C HIS A 173 5.51 5.27 -4.07
N PRO A 174 5.23 5.79 -5.29
CA PRO A 174 4.08 5.38 -6.10
C PRO A 174 4.16 3.95 -6.64
N VAL A 175 5.33 3.29 -6.52
CA VAL A 175 5.51 1.87 -6.85
C VAL A 175 4.68 0.96 -5.95
N PHE A 176 4.41 1.38 -4.70
CA PHE A 176 3.61 0.64 -3.75
C PHE A 176 2.17 1.11 -3.85
N PHE A 177 1.37 0.52 -4.73
CA PHE A 177 -0.07 0.77 -4.81
C PHE A 177 -0.84 -0.43 -4.25
N LEU A 178 -2.12 -0.23 -3.99
CA LEU A 178 -3.02 -1.31 -3.57
C LEU A 178 -3.74 -1.85 -4.81
N VAL A 179 -3.58 -3.15 -5.10
CA VAL A 179 -4.29 -3.79 -6.21
C VAL A 179 -5.78 -3.92 -5.87
N GLU A 180 -6.63 -3.30 -6.68
CA GLU A 180 -8.07 -3.28 -6.45
C GLU A 180 -8.69 -4.67 -6.49
N PRO A 181 -9.72 -4.97 -5.67
CA PRO A 181 -10.34 -6.30 -5.60
C PRO A 181 -10.74 -6.90 -6.96
N LYS A 182 -11.26 -6.07 -7.88
CA LYS A 182 -11.67 -6.53 -9.21
C LYS A 182 -10.47 -6.83 -10.13
N VAL A 183 -9.38 -6.07 -10.02
CA VAL A 183 -8.13 -6.37 -10.75
C VAL A 183 -7.54 -7.69 -10.24
N ARG A 184 -7.56 -7.92 -8.92
CA ARG A 184 -7.12 -9.21 -8.33
C ARG A 184 -7.94 -10.40 -8.83
N ALA A 185 -9.25 -10.21 -9.04
CA ALA A 185 -10.09 -11.24 -9.62
C ALA A 185 -9.65 -11.56 -11.06
N VAL A 186 -9.42 -10.54 -11.90
CA VAL A 186 -8.93 -10.74 -13.28
C VAL A 186 -7.59 -11.46 -13.31
N LEU A 187 -6.61 -11.04 -12.50
CA LEU A 187 -5.30 -11.70 -12.44
C LEU A 187 -5.42 -13.19 -12.08
N PHE A 188 -6.27 -13.51 -11.11
CA PHE A 188 -6.55 -14.90 -10.73
C PHE A 188 -7.25 -15.67 -11.86
N ASP A 189 -8.28 -15.08 -12.47
CA ASP A 189 -9.08 -15.72 -13.51
C ASP A 189 -8.24 -15.97 -14.79
N THR A 190 -7.21 -15.15 -15.05
CA THR A 190 -6.22 -15.37 -16.12
C THR A 190 -5.17 -16.44 -15.81
N GLY A 191 -5.09 -16.93 -14.57
CA GLY A 191 -4.05 -17.87 -14.13
C GLY A 191 -2.68 -17.21 -13.85
N LEU A 192 -2.60 -15.88 -13.82
CA LEU A 192 -1.37 -15.13 -13.52
C LEU A 192 -1.03 -15.08 -12.01
N THR A 193 -1.99 -15.42 -11.16
CA THR A 193 -1.84 -15.52 -9.71
C THR A 193 -2.48 -16.80 -9.20
N GLU A 194 -1.91 -17.42 -8.17
CA GLU A 194 -2.45 -18.63 -7.55
C GLU A 194 -3.63 -18.32 -6.61
N SER A 195 -3.77 -17.06 -6.21
CA SER A 195 -4.80 -16.60 -5.29
C SER A 195 -5.30 -15.20 -5.66
N ARG A 196 -6.40 -14.78 -5.03
CA ARG A 196 -6.87 -13.38 -5.06
C ARG A 196 -6.23 -12.52 -3.94
N GLY A 197 -5.13 -12.99 -3.37
CA GLY A 197 -4.42 -12.34 -2.25
C GLY A 197 -3.75 -11.04 -2.66
N LEU A 198 -3.61 -10.10 -1.71
CA LEU A 198 -2.99 -8.79 -2.00
C LEU A 198 -1.52 -8.91 -2.42
N TYR A 199 -0.75 -9.75 -1.73
CA TYR A 199 0.67 -9.96 -2.01
C TYR A 199 0.87 -10.54 -3.43
N ASP A 200 0.20 -11.64 -3.72
CA ASP A 200 0.29 -12.38 -4.98
C ASP A 200 -0.09 -11.49 -6.18
N SER A 201 -1.21 -10.77 -6.08
CA SER A 201 -1.61 -9.81 -7.10
C SER A 201 -0.68 -8.61 -7.23
N PHE A 202 -0.11 -8.10 -6.13
CA PHE A 202 0.88 -7.02 -6.20
C PHE A 202 2.15 -7.49 -6.91
N PHE A 203 2.62 -8.70 -6.58
CA PHE A 203 3.77 -9.34 -7.21
C PHE A 203 3.55 -9.53 -8.71
N ALA A 204 2.41 -10.07 -9.14
CA ALA A 204 2.08 -10.23 -10.55
C ALA A 204 2.15 -8.91 -11.34
N VAL A 205 1.65 -7.80 -10.75
CA VAL A 205 1.73 -6.48 -11.41
C VAL A 205 3.18 -6.00 -11.52
N LEU A 206 4.03 -6.27 -10.53
CA LEU A 206 5.46 -5.97 -10.61
C LEU A 206 6.15 -6.79 -11.71
N GLU A 207 5.87 -8.09 -11.80
CA GLU A 207 6.40 -8.97 -12.85
C GLU A 207 6.00 -8.50 -14.25
N MET A 208 4.72 -8.20 -14.47
CA MET A 208 4.25 -7.61 -15.73
C MET A 208 5.01 -6.32 -16.06
N ALA A 209 5.22 -5.45 -15.08
CA ALA A 209 5.95 -4.20 -15.27
C ALA A 209 7.43 -4.43 -15.62
N GLY A 210 8.06 -5.41 -14.95
CA GLY A 210 9.44 -5.83 -15.19
C GLY A 210 9.64 -6.31 -16.62
N LEU A 211 8.80 -7.23 -17.09
CA LEU A 211 8.86 -7.74 -18.47
C LEU A 211 8.51 -6.67 -19.50
N GLY A 212 7.52 -5.83 -19.22
CA GLY A 212 7.14 -4.70 -20.08
C GLY A 212 8.14 -3.55 -20.09
N SER A 213 9.16 -3.58 -19.21
CA SER A 213 10.10 -2.47 -19.00
C SER A 213 9.41 -1.12 -18.71
N ILE A 214 8.25 -1.16 -18.05
CA ILE A 214 7.48 0.03 -17.67
C ILE A 214 7.37 0.14 -16.15
N HIS A 215 6.97 1.33 -15.68
CA HIS A 215 6.74 1.52 -14.25
C HIS A 215 5.50 0.71 -13.80
N PRO A 216 5.48 0.12 -12.59
CA PRO A 216 4.35 -0.69 -12.11
C PRO A 216 3.00 0.04 -12.04
N HIS A 217 3.01 1.32 -11.68
CA HIS A 217 1.78 2.12 -11.60
C HIS A 217 0.96 2.11 -12.92
N PRO A 218 1.54 2.41 -14.10
CA PRO A 218 0.88 2.22 -15.39
C PRO A 218 0.21 0.87 -15.59
N VAL A 219 0.86 -0.24 -15.22
CA VAL A 219 0.28 -1.59 -15.35
C VAL A 219 -1.01 -1.68 -14.53
N HIS A 220 -0.97 -1.27 -13.27
CA HIS A 220 -2.17 -1.24 -12.44
C HIS A 220 -3.26 -0.34 -13.04
N SER A 221 -2.92 0.85 -13.52
CA SER A 221 -3.88 1.76 -14.17
C SER A 221 -4.53 1.17 -15.42
N ILE A 222 -3.76 0.44 -16.24
CA ILE A 222 -4.26 -0.27 -17.41
C ILE A 222 -5.24 -1.37 -16.98
N LEU A 223 -4.88 -2.21 -16.00
CA LEU A 223 -5.75 -3.27 -15.51
C LEU A 223 -7.02 -2.72 -14.83
N SER A 224 -6.91 -1.62 -14.07
CA SER A 224 -8.08 -0.93 -13.51
C SER A 224 -8.98 -0.38 -14.62
N ALA A 225 -8.42 0.20 -15.69
CA ALA A 225 -9.20 0.67 -16.83
C ALA A 225 -9.86 -0.48 -17.60
N LEU A 226 -9.18 -1.61 -17.77
CA LEU A 226 -9.72 -2.83 -18.36
C LEU A 226 -10.96 -3.28 -17.60
N VAL A 227 -10.87 -3.30 -16.27
CA VAL A 227 -11.98 -3.67 -15.41
C VAL A 227 -13.12 -2.64 -15.46
N ALA A 228 -12.80 -1.35 -15.40
CA ALA A 228 -13.78 -0.27 -15.37
C ALA A 228 -14.61 -0.19 -16.66
N ASN A 229 -14.02 -0.58 -17.79
CA ASN A 229 -14.67 -0.60 -19.10
C ASN A 229 -15.31 -1.96 -19.45
N ASN A 230 -15.41 -2.88 -18.49
CA ASN A 230 -16.00 -4.20 -18.67
C ASN A 230 -15.34 -5.05 -19.80
N LEU A 231 -14.01 -4.95 -19.93
CA LEU A 231 -13.25 -5.64 -21.00
C LEU A 231 -12.70 -7.01 -20.56
N GLN A 232 -13.05 -7.50 -19.37
CA GLN A 232 -12.46 -8.72 -18.79
C GLN A 232 -12.73 -9.97 -19.62
N THR A 233 -13.94 -10.13 -20.15
CA THR A 233 -14.32 -11.29 -20.97
C THR A 233 -13.50 -11.35 -22.25
N LEU A 234 -13.42 -10.23 -22.99
CA LEU A 234 -12.62 -10.12 -24.21
C LEU A 234 -11.13 -10.36 -23.94
N TYR A 235 -10.64 -9.89 -22.80
CA TYR A 235 -9.26 -10.11 -22.38
C TYR A 235 -8.96 -11.59 -22.12
N LEU A 236 -9.84 -12.30 -21.40
CA LEU A 236 -9.70 -13.74 -21.17
C LEU A 236 -9.78 -14.53 -22.48
N GLU A 237 -10.68 -14.16 -23.39
CA GLU A 237 -10.81 -14.79 -24.71
C GLU A 237 -9.54 -14.63 -25.55
N LYS A 238 -8.95 -13.43 -25.60
CA LYS A 238 -7.69 -13.18 -26.30
C LYS A 238 -6.52 -13.97 -25.73
N LEU A 239 -6.39 -14.01 -24.40
CA LEU A 239 -5.33 -14.79 -23.78
C LEU A 239 -5.48 -16.28 -24.05
N ALA A 240 -6.70 -16.80 -24.10
CA ALA A 240 -6.95 -18.20 -24.44
C ALA A 240 -6.63 -18.55 -25.90
N THR A 241 -6.64 -17.57 -26.82
CA THR A 241 -6.24 -17.79 -28.22
C THR A 241 -4.72 -17.73 -28.44
N ASP A 242 -4.00 -17.04 -27.55
CA ASP A 242 -2.55 -16.81 -27.68
C ASP A 242 -1.69 -17.81 -26.87
N THR A 243 -2.30 -18.70 -26.08
CA THR A 243 -1.68 -19.78 -25.27
C THR A 243 -1.98 -21.17 -25.77
#